data_AF-A0A0Q4TXA4-F1
#
_entry.id   AF-A0A0Q4TXA4-F1
#
_cell.length_a   1.000
_cell.length_b   1.000
_cell.length_c   1.000
_cell.angle_alpha   90.00
_cell.angle_beta   90.00
_cell.angle_gamma   90.00
#
_symmetry.space_group_name_H-M   'P 1'
#
loop_
_entity.id
_entity.type
_entity.pdbx_description
1 polymer ?
#
loop_
_entity_poly.entity_id
_entity_poly.type
_entity_poly.pdbx_seq_one_letter_code
_entity_poly.pdbx_strand_id
1 'polypeptide(L)'
;MSTPSRTPSLLASLLARVQGLAASVHGRHDRSSTLVAVQRAAGMKADLEAVLAALVTDARDAGATWQEVGDVMSISRQAAYQRFGQVIDPRTGRPLEKDVTSGSVERATAVFDLLSTGRPDEVHALFDDEMKKAMDPTQLGDVWSHVLGSVGAFESSGTPTARRSGDFTVVDVPLHFEAGDMVGRVSCHPDGRLAGLFLLDPAASS
;
A
#
# COMPACT_ATOMS: atom_id res chain seq x y z
N MET A 1 14.62 18.03 -14.13
CA MET A 1 14.79 17.91 -12.67
C MET A 1 14.77 16.43 -12.34
N SER A 2 15.92 15.82 -12.08
CA SER A 2 16.01 14.40 -11.75
C SER A 2 15.50 14.18 -10.32
N THR A 3 14.57 13.25 -10.16
CA THR A 3 14.12 12.77 -8.84
C THR A 3 15.31 12.19 -8.07
N PRO A 4 15.47 12.49 -6.77
CA PRO A 4 16.53 11.89 -5.97
C PRO A 4 16.32 10.37 -5.88
N SER A 5 17.40 9.60 -6.06
CA SER A 5 17.35 8.14 -6.01
C SER A 5 16.95 7.66 -4.61
N ARG A 6 15.94 6.79 -4.53
CA ARG A 6 15.45 6.22 -3.27
C ARG A 6 16.34 5.07 -2.76
N THR A 7 17.16 4.51 -3.64
CA THR A 7 18.03 3.34 -3.40
C THR A 7 18.93 3.47 -2.17
N PRO A 8 19.63 4.60 -1.91
CA PRO A 8 20.50 4.72 -0.74
C PRO A 8 19.75 4.58 0.59
N SER A 9 18.55 5.15 0.68
CA SER A 9 17.71 5.06 1.89
C SER A 9 17.17 3.66 2.16
N LEU A 10 16.81 2.93 1.09
CA LEU A 10 16.31 1.55 1.19
C LEU A 10 17.44 0.61 1.60
N LEU A 11 18.64 0.76 1.03
CA LEU A 11 19.82 -0.02 1.42
C LEU A 11 20.21 0.19 2.88
N ALA A 12 20.20 1.45 3.37
CA ALA A 12 20.49 1.76 4.76
C ALA A 12 19.48 1.10 5.72
N SER A 13 18.19 1.14 5.36
CA SER A 13 17.11 0.52 6.14
C SER A 13 17.23 -1.00 6.20
N LEU A 14 17.55 -1.64 5.07
CA LEU A 14 17.78 -3.09 5.00
C LEU A 14 19.00 -3.51 5.83
N LEU A 15 20.10 -2.75 5.75
CA LEU A 15 21.31 -3.01 6.54
C LEU A 15 21.02 -2.98 8.04
N ALA A 16 20.31 -1.94 8.51
CA ALA A 16 19.93 -1.81 9.92
C ALA A 16 19.08 -3.01 10.38
N ARG A 17 18.15 -3.47 9.55
CA ARG A 17 17.29 -4.63 9.85
C ARG A 17 18.09 -5.93 9.90
N VAL A 18 19.01 -6.16 8.96
CA VAL A 18 19.91 -7.34 8.94
C VAL A 18 20.78 -7.37 10.19
N GLN A 19 21.37 -6.23 10.58
CA GLN A 19 22.15 -6.11 11.82
C GLN A 19 21.30 -6.43 13.06
N GLY A 20 20.06 -5.94 13.11
CA GLY A 20 19.12 -6.23 14.20
C GLY A 20 18.75 -7.71 14.30
N LEU A 21 18.59 -8.41 13.17
CA LEU A 21 18.35 -9.85 13.17
C LEU A 21 19.59 -10.63 13.64
N ALA A 22 20.77 -10.31 13.12
CA ALA A 22 22.03 -10.96 13.50
C ALA A 22 22.29 -10.87 15.02
N ALA A 23 21.98 -9.73 15.63
CA ALA A 23 22.06 -9.53 17.08
C ALA A 23 21.03 -10.41 17.83
N SER A 24 19.81 -10.55 17.31
CA SER A 24 18.77 -11.37 17.94
C SER A 24 18.98 -12.89 17.82
N VAL A 25 19.73 -13.34 16.81
CA VAL A 25 20.03 -14.76 16.54
C VAL A 25 21.26 -15.28 17.33
N HIS A 26 21.92 -14.47 18.15
CA HIS A 26 23.08 -14.89 18.95
C HIS A 26 22.76 -15.35 20.40
N GLY A 27 21.48 -15.37 20.82
CA GLY A 27 21.05 -15.73 22.19
C GLY A 27 20.58 -17.18 22.36
N ARG A 28 20.16 -17.58 23.58
CA ARG A 28 19.39 -18.83 23.76
C ARG A 28 18.03 -18.67 23.08
N HIS A 29 17.72 -19.55 22.11
CA HIS A 29 16.49 -19.49 21.34
C HIS A 29 15.41 -20.38 21.94
N ASP A 30 14.29 -19.78 22.31
CA ASP A 30 13.03 -20.50 22.48
C ASP A 30 12.21 -20.50 21.17
N ARG A 31 11.11 -21.26 21.15
CA ARG A 31 10.20 -21.36 19.99
C ARG A 31 9.69 -19.98 19.53
N SER A 32 9.36 -19.09 20.45
CA SER A 32 8.80 -17.77 20.13
C SER A 32 9.83 -16.87 19.46
N SER A 33 11.02 -16.78 20.03
CA SER A 33 12.15 -16.01 19.47
C SER A 33 12.56 -16.50 18.08
N THR A 34 12.47 -17.81 17.82
CA THR A 34 12.76 -18.40 16.51
C THR A 34 11.70 -18.04 15.47
N LEU A 35 10.41 -18.06 15.83
CA LEU A 35 9.33 -17.67 14.92
C LEU A 35 9.38 -16.18 14.57
N VAL A 36 9.72 -15.32 15.54
CA VAL A 36 9.95 -13.89 15.30
C VAL A 36 11.13 -13.67 14.35
N ALA A 37 12.21 -14.45 14.48
CA ALA A 37 13.35 -14.38 13.56
C ALA A 37 12.95 -14.77 12.12
N VAL A 38 12.11 -15.80 11.95
CA VAL A 38 11.56 -16.19 10.64
C VAL A 38 10.69 -15.07 10.06
N GLN A 39 9.79 -14.48 10.83
CA GLN A 39 8.95 -13.37 10.37
C GLN A 39 9.80 -12.15 9.95
N ARG A 40 10.84 -11.82 10.72
CA ARG A 40 11.80 -10.75 10.38
C ARG A 40 12.56 -11.04 9.10
N ALA A 41 13.06 -12.26 8.93
CA ALA A 41 13.73 -12.68 7.70
C ALA A 41 12.80 -12.63 6.48
N ALA A 42 11.53 -13.03 6.63
CA ALA A 42 10.53 -12.91 5.59
C ALA A 42 10.26 -11.44 5.20
N GLY A 43 10.19 -10.53 6.19
CA GLY A 43 10.11 -9.09 5.94
C GLY A 43 11.30 -8.55 5.15
N MET A 44 12.53 -9.02 5.45
CA MET A 44 13.73 -8.61 4.71
C MET A 44 13.72 -9.05 3.24
N LYS A 45 13.06 -10.16 2.91
CA LYS A 45 12.88 -10.56 1.50
C LYS A 45 12.09 -9.51 0.73
N ALA A 46 11.00 -9.01 1.30
CA ALA A 46 10.21 -7.94 0.69
C ALA A 46 11.02 -6.64 0.57
N ASP A 47 11.80 -6.29 1.59
CA ASP A 47 12.70 -5.12 1.57
C ASP A 47 13.77 -5.24 0.46
N LEU A 48 14.36 -6.42 0.30
CA LEU A 48 15.34 -6.69 -0.75
C LEU A 48 14.72 -6.63 -2.16
N GLU A 49 13.50 -7.13 -2.33
CA GLU A 49 12.75 -6.99 -3.57
C GLU A 49 12.46 -5.51 -3.90
N ALA A 50 12.20 -4.68 -2.89
CA ALA A 50 12.04 -3.24 -3.06
C ALA A 50 13.35 -2.54 -3.47
N VAL A 51 14.47 -2.88 -2.84
CA VAL A 51 15.81 -2.41 -3.24
C VAL A 51 16.14 -2.80 -4.68
N LEU A 52 15.87 -4.05 -5.05
CA LEU A 52 16.12 -4.56 -6.40
C LEU A 52 15.29 -3.79 -7.44
N ALA A 53 14.00 -3.54 -7.16
CA ALA A 53 13.17 -2.73 -8.05
C ALA A 53 13.67 -1.27 -8.18
N ALA A 54 14.16 -0.67 -7.08
CA ALA A 54 14.75 0.68 -7.11
C ALA A 54 16.03 0.72 -7.94
N LEU A 55 16.92 -0.27 -7.79
CA LEU A 55 18.15 -0.40 -8.59
C LEU A 55 17.85 -0.61 -10.08
N VAL A 56 16.83 -1.42 -10.42
CA VAL A 56 16.40 -1.58 -11.81
C VAL A 56 15.86 -0.26 -12.36
N THR A 57 15.14 0.53 -11.55
CA THR A 57 14.67 1.86 -11.95
C THR A 57 15.84 2.82 -12.18
N ASP A 58 16.81 2.89 -11.27
CA ASP A 58 18.03 3.69 -11.42
C ASP A 58 18.82 3.30 -12.69
N ALA A 59 18.91 1.99 -12.98
CA ALA A 59 19.56 1.49 -14.20
C ALA A 59 18.80 1.91 -15.46
N ARG A 60 17.46 1.88 -15.44
CA ARG A 60 16.61 2.33 -16.55
C ARG A 60 16.74 3.83 -16.79
N ASP A 61 16.80 4.64 -15.73
CA ASP A 61 17.02 6.09 -15.79
C ASP A 61 18.42 6.44 -16.32
N ALA A 62 19.41 5.59 -16.03
CA ALA A 62 20.76 5.67 -16.60
C ALA A 62 20.85 5.18 -18.06
N GLY A 63 19.75 4.71 -18.65
CA GLY A 63 19.65 4.32 -20.05
C GLY A 63 19.77 2.82 -20.34
N ALA A 64 19.91 1.96 -19.33
CA ALA A 64 19.96 0.51 -19.52
C ALA A 64 18.64 0.00 -20.12
N THR A 65 18.69 -1.00 -21.00
CA THR A 65 17.54 -1.63 -21.67
C THR A 65 16.97 -2.80 -20.86
N TRP A 66 15.73 -3.20 -21.15
CA TRP A 66 15.14 -4.41 -20.56
C TRP A 66 15.87 -5.70 -20.94
N GLN A 67 16.61 -5.70 -22.05
CA GLN A 67 17.48 -6.81 -22.43
C GLN A 67 18.65 -6.92 -21.44
N GLU A 68 19.36 -5.82 -21.22
CA GLU A 68 20.51 -5.78 -20.29
C GLU A 68 20.11 -6.12 -18.85
N VAL A 69 18.94 -5.65 -18.39
CA VAL A 69 18.41 -6.04 -17.08
C VAL A 69 18.11 -7.54 -17.01
N GLY A 70 17.49 -8.10 -18.05
CA GLY A 70 17.22 -9.53 -18.14
C GLY A 70 18.51 -10.37 -18.12
N ASP A 71 19.51 -9.96 -18.90
CA ASP A 71 20.79 -10.65 -19.01
C ASP A 71 21.52 -10.68 -17.66
N VAL A 72 21.61 -9.55 -16.95
CA VAL A 72 22.22 -9.47 -15.61
C VAL A 72 21.48 -10.36 -14.60
N MET A 73 20.16 -10.44 -14.70
CA MET A 73 19.33 -11.23 -13.80
C MET A 73 19.17 -12.70 -14.24
N SER A 74 19.77 -13.10 -15.37
CA SER A 74 19.58 -14.43 -15.98
C SER A 74 18.11 -14.80 -16.20
N ILE A 75 17.29 -13.83 -16.60
CA ILE A 75 15.88 -14.00 -16.98
C ILE A 75 15.65 -13.44 -18.38
N SER A 76 14.54 -13.81 -19.02
CA SER A 76 14.22 -13.24 -20.33
C SER A 76 13.92 -11.74 -20.23
N ARG A 77 14.18 -10.99 -21.30
CA ARG A 77 13.75 -9.58 -21.44
C ARG A 77 12.27 -9.40 -21.10
N GLN A 78 11.42 -10.33 -21.55
CA GLN A 78 9.99 -10.27 -21.28
C GLN A 78 9.68 -10.47 -19.79
N ALA A 79 10.38 -11.40 -19.12
CA ALA A 79 10.24 -11.58 -17.68
C ALA A 79 10.74 -10.36 -16.88
N ALA A 80 11.83 -9.73 -17.33
CA ALA A 80 12.32 -8.48 -16.73
C ALA A 80 11.30 -7.34 -16.91
N TYR A 81 10.76 -7.17 -18.12
CA TYR A 81 9.73 -6.18 -18.41
C TYR A 81 8.44 -6.41 -17.60
N GLN A 82 7.97 -7.65 -17.50
CA GLN A 82 6.79 -7.97 -16.69
C GLN A 82 7.00 -7.74 -15.19
N ARG A 83 8.22 -7.99 -14.69
CA ARG A 83 8.53 -7.92 -13.26
C ARG A 83 8.87 -6.51 -12.78
N PHE A 84 9.46 -5.69 -13.64
CA PHE A 84 10.01 -4.38 -13.28
C PHE A 84 9.58 -3.24 -14.20
N GLY A 85 8.95 -3.55 -15.34
CA GLY A 85 8.42 -2.54 -16.24
C GLY A 85 7.33 -1.75 -15.55
N GLN A 86 7.59 -0.46 -15.34
CA GLN A 86 6.49 0.48 -15.11
C GLN A 86 5.66 0.48 -16.40
N VAL A 87 4.38 0.12 -16.31
CA VAL A 87 3.42 0.49 -17.36
C VAL A 87 3.40 2.01 -17.37
N ILE A 88 4.06 2.63 -18.35
CA ILE A 88 4.01 4.07 -18.56
C ILE A 88 2.78 4.31 -19.41
N ASP A 89 1.83 5.11 -18.90
CA ASP A 89 0.69 5.53 -19.70
C ASP A 89 1.20 6.36 -20.90
N PRO A 90 0.98 5.90 -22.14
CA PRO A 90 1.50 6.56 -23.34
C PRO A 90 0.91 7.96 -23.57
N ARG A 91 -0.19 8.33 -22.89
CA ARG A 91 -0.84 9.63 -22.98
C ARG A 91 -0.31 10.63 -21.96
N THR A 92 0.26 10.18 -20.85
CA THR A 92 0.64 11.03 -19.71
C THR A 92 2.10 10.91 -19.28
N GLY A 93 2.82 9.87 -19.72
CA GLY A 93 4.25 9.68 -19.44
C GLY A 93 4.55 9.32 -17.97
N ARG A 94 3.55 8.91 -17.19
CA ARG A 94 3.70 8.59 -15.76
C ARG A 94 3.70 7.08 -15.50
N PRO A 95 4.44 6.60 -14.47
CA PRO A 95 4.37 5.21 -14.01
C PRO A 95 3.01 4.85 -13.40
N LEU A 96 2.35 3.80 -13.90
CA LEU A 96 0.94 3.53 -13.57
C LEU A 96 0.66 2.42 -12.54
N GLU A 97 1.55 1.47 -12.27
CA GLU A 97 1.14 0.27 -11.51
C GLU A 97 1.58 0.23 -10.04
N LYS A 98 2.89 0.33 -9.75
CA LYS A 98 3.38 0.21 -8.37
C LYS A 98 3.13 1.48 -7.56
N ASP A 99 3.39 2.65 -8.14
CA ASP A 99 3.23 3.93 -7.46
C ASP A 99 1.75 4.28 -7.23
N VAL A 100 0.88 3.98 -8.19
CA VAL A 100 -0.58 4.17 -8.04
C VAL A 100 -1.12 3.24 -6.95
N THR A 101 -0.70 1.97 -6.93
CA THR A 101 -1.15 1.03 -5.89
C THR A 101 -0.70 1.47 -4.50
N SER A 102 0.58 1.83 -4.32
CA SER A 102 1.08 2.35 -3.05
C SER A 102 0.38 3.65 -2.63
N GLY A 103 0.19 4.60 -3.55
CA GLY A 103 -0.52 5.85 -3.26
C GLY A 103 -2.01 5.65 -2.95
N SER A 104 -2.66 4.63 -3.53
CA SER A 104 -4.02 4.24 -3.17
C SER A 104 -4.08 3.61 -1.78
N VAL A 105 -3.11 2.77 -1.41
CA VAL A 105 -3.02 2.17 -0.07
C VAL A 105 -2.86 3.26 0.99
N GLU A 106 -1.89 4.17 0.83
CA GLU A 106 -1.66 5.28 1.75
C GLU A 106 -2.92 6.13 1.94
N ARG A 107 -3.62 6.42 0.84
CA ARG A 107 -4.84 7.23 0.89
C ARG A 107 -6.01 6.50 1.53
N ALA A 108 -6.17 5.20 1.30
CA ALA A 108 -7.21 4.40 1.93
C ALA A 108 -7.02 4.30 3.44
N THR A 109 -5.78 4.11 3.92
CA THR A 109 -5.46 4.16 5.36
C THR A 109 -5.79 5.53 5.94
N ALA A 110 -5.37 6.62 5.27
CA ALA A 110 -5.63 7.97 5.73
C ALA A 110 -7.13 8.28 5.87
N VAL A 111 -8.00 7.72 5.03
CA VAL A 111 -9.46 7.89 5.15
C VAL A 111 -9.97 7.41 6.51
N PHE A 112 -9.60 6.21 6.94
CA PHE A 112 -10.10 5.65 8.20
C PHE A 112 -9.43 6.29 9.42
N ASP A 113 -8.19 6.74 9.31
CA ASP A 113 -7.54 7.57 10.33
C ASP A 113 -8.26 8.93 10.50
N LEU A 114 -8.64 9.58 9.40
CA LEU A 114 -9.39 10.85 9.44
C LEU A 114 -10.80 10.66 10.01
N LEU A 115 -11.51 9.58 9.65
CA LEU A 115 -12.83 9.28 10.22
C LEU A 115 -12.75 9.00 11.72
N SER A 116 -11.79 8.18 12.15
CA SER A 116 -11.61 7.85 13.58
C SER A 116 -11.20 9.07 14.42
N THR A 117 -10.58 10.08 13.81
CA THR A 117 -10.19 11.34 14.48
C THR A 117 -11.23 12.46 14.31
N GLY A 118 -12.41 12.17 13.75
CA GLY A 118 -13.50 13.14 13.62
C GLY A 118 -13.19 14.25 12.60
N ARG A 119 -12.63 13.88 11.44
CA ARG A 119 -12.28 14.78 10.33
C ARG A 119 -12.98 14.39 9.01
N PRO A 120 -14.32 14.35 8.97
CA PRO A 120 -15.03 13.97 7.75
C PRO A 120 -14.86 14.99 6.61
N ASP A 121 -14.61 16.26 6.90
CA ASP A 121 -14.35 17.30 5.89
C ASP A 121 -13.08 16.99 5.06
N GLU A 122 -12.05 16.47 5.71
CA GLU A 122 -10.78 16.11 5.06
C GLU A 122 -10.94 14.87 4.18
N VAL A 123 -11.78 13.91 4.59
CA VAL A 123 -12.14 12.75 3.76
C VAL A 123 -12.95 13.19 2.55
N HIS A 124 -13.93 14.07 2.75
CA HIS A 124 -14.74 14.63 1.67
C HIS A 124 -13.88 15.39 0.65
N ALA A 125 -12.79 16.04 1.06
CA ALA A 125 -11.87 16.69 0.12
C ALA A 125 -11.22 15.70 -0.88
N LEU A 126 -11.01 14.45 -0.47
CA LEU A 126 -10.42 13.37 -1.27
C LEU A 126 -11.40 12.79 -2.30
N PHE A 127 -12.71 13.00 -2.12
CA PHE A 127 -13.74 12.50 -3.02
C PHE A 127 -13.64 13.11 -4.42
N ASP A 128 -14.03 12.33 -5.42
CA ASP A 128 -14.29 12.83 -6.75
C ASP A 128 -15.57 13.70 -6.79
N ASP A 129 -15.81 14.28 -7.96
CA ASP A 129 -16.89 15.26 -8.12
C ASP A 129 -18.29 14.62 -8.07
N GLU A 130 -18.40 13.30 -8.25
CA GLU A 130 -19.67 12.55 -8.16
C GLU A 130 -19.98 12.25 -6.69
N MET A 131 -19.02 11.69 -5.96
CA MET A 131 -19.13 11.42 -4.53
C MET A 131 -19.44 12.69 -3.72
N LYS A 132 -18.79 13.83 -4.05
CA LYS A 132 -19.06 15.12 -3.39
C LYS A 132 -20.50 15.64 -3.59
N LYS A 133 -21.15 15.24 -4.68
CA LYS A 133 -22.57 15.58 -4.92
C LYS A 133 -23.51 14.64 -4.18
N ALA A 134 -23.08 13.40 -3.98
CA ALA A 134 -23.89 12.37 -3.36
C ALA A 134 -23.87 12.42 -1.82
N MET A 135 -22.75 12.85 -1.24
CA MET A 135 -22.54 12.83 0.21
C MET A 135 -21.70 14.01 0.67
N ASP A 136 -22.28 14.84 1.54
CA ASP A 136 -21.58 15.95 2.19
C ASP A 136 -20.79 15.50 3.44
N PRO A 137 -19.90 16.34 4.00
CA PRO A 137 -19.11 15.97 5.18
C PRO A 137 -19.94 15.63 6.43
N THR A 138 -21.10 16.28 6.62
CA THR A 138 -21.95 16.02 7.79
C THR A 138 -22.59 14.64 7.67
N GLN A 139 -23.13 14.32 6.49
CA GLN A 139 -23.68 13.00 6.18
C GLN A 139 -22.64 11.89 6.34
N LEU A 140 -21.39 12.12 5.90
CA LEU A 140 -20.30 11.17 6.11
C LEU A 140 -20.00 10.94 7.60
N GLY A 141 -19.96 12.02 8.39
CA GLY A 141 -19.79 11.93 9.84
C GLY A 141 -20.93 11.19 10.54
N ASP A 142 -22.17 11.40 10.09
CA ASP A 142 -23.35 10.72 10.61
C ASP A 142 -23.33 9.22 10.30
N VAL A 143 -22.94 8.83 9.07
CA VAL A 143 -22.76 7.42 8.67
C VAL A 143 -21.69 6.75 9.52
N TRP A 144 -20.55 7.41 9.73
CA TRP A 144 -19.49 6.88 10.59
C TRP A 144 -19.95 6.72 12.05
N SER A 145 -20.68 7.71 12.58
CA SER A 145 -21.25 7.66 13.93
C SER A 145 -22.27 6.53 14.08
N HIS A 146 -23.07 6.28 13.04
CA HIS A 146 -24.00 5.16 13.02
C HIS A 146 -23.27 3.81 13.07
N VAL A 147 -22.17 3.68 12.33
CA VAL A 147 -21.31 2.49 12.38
C VAL A 147 -20.78 2.26 13.78
N LEU A 148 -20.19 3.27 14.42
CA LEU A 148 -19.70 3.18 15.80
C LEU A 148 -20.81 2.80 16.79
N GLY A 149 -22.04 3.31 16.59
CA GLY A 149 -23.20 2.91 17.36
C GLY A 149 -23.63 1.45 17.17
N SER A 150 -23.26 0.84 16.05
CA SER A 150 -23.64 -0.54 15.69
C SER A 150 -22.59 -1.60 16.05
N VAL A 151 -21.29 -1.31 15.84
CA VAL A 151 -20.18 -2.26 16.03
C VAL A 151 -19.21 -1.84 17.15
N GLY A 152 -19.54 -0.78 17.89
CA GLY A 152 -18.75 -0.29 19.01
C GLY A 152 -17.61 0.64 18.61
N ALA A 153 -16.75 0.97 19.58
CA ALA A 153 -15.64 1.89 19.36
C ALA A 153 -14.61 1.34 18.37
N PHE A 154 -14.07 2.19 17.50
CA PHE A 154 -12.95 1.84 16.62
C PHE A 154 -11.66 1.68 17.43
N GLU A 155 -10.96 0.57 17.25
CA GLU A 155 -9.74 0.24 18.00
C GLU A 155 -8.48 0.38 17.16
N SER A 156 -8.47 -0.19 15.94
CA SER A 156 -7.30 -0.14 15.05
C SER A 156 -7.61 -0.58 13.61
N SER A 157 -6.70 -0.29 12.69
CA SER A 157 -6.70 -0.84 11.33
C SER A 157 -5.64 -1.93 11.16
N GLY A 158 -5.97 -2.98 10.41
CA GLY A 158 -5.05 -4.04 10.00
C GLY A 158 -4.24 -3.68 8.74
N THR A 159 -3.59 -4.68 8.15
CA THR A 159 -2.78 -4.49 6.93
C THR A 159 -3.67 -4.37 5.69
N PRO A 160 -3.62 -3.26 4.93
CA PRO A 160 -4.42 -3.10 3.73
C PRO A 160 -4.00 -4.06 2.61
N THR A 161 -4.97 -4.46 1.79
CA THR A 161 -4.74 -5.19 0.54
C THR A 161 -5.28 -4.40 -0.63
N ALA A 162 -4.51 -4.30 -1.71
CA ALA A 162 -4.89 -3.54 -2.89
C ALA A 162 -4.97 -4.45 -4.12
N ARG A 163 -5.99 -4.21 -4.94
CA ARG A 163 -6.19 -4.89 -6.22
C ARG A 163 -6.68 -3.91 -7.26
N ARG A 164 -6.31 -4.14 -8.52
CA ARG A 164 -6.90 -3.41 -9.65
C ARG A 164 -8.27 -3.97 -9.97
N SER A 165 -9.23 -3.09 -10.23
CA SER A 165 -10.56 -3.42 -10.71
C SER A 165 -10.96 -2.41 -11.77
N GLY A 166 -10.85 -2.80 -13.04
CA GLY A 166 -11.01 -1.89 -14.18
C GLY A 166 -10.04 -0.70 -14.08
N ASP A 167 -10.61 0.51 -14.14
CA ASP A 167 -9.86 1.77 -14.08
C ASP A 167 -9.48 2.18 -12.64
N PHE A 168 -9.98 1.47 -11.62
CA PHE A 168 -9.77 1.79 -10.22
C PHE A 168 -8.77 0.87 -9.53
N THR A 169 -8.13 1.39 -8.49
CA THR A 169 -7.47 0.58 -7.47
C THR A 169 -8.40 0.46 -6.29
N VAL A 170 -8.83 -0.77 -5.98
CA VAL A 170 -9.66 -1.08 -4.82
C VAL A 170 -8.75 -1.52 -3.70
N VAL A 171 -8.86 -0.84 -2.56
CA VAL A 171 -8.09 -1.13 -1.35
C VAL A 171 -9.06 -1.55 -0.25
N ASP A 172 -8.82 -2.73 0.31
CA ASP A 172 -9.54 -3.25 1.47
C ASP A 172 -8.64 -3.12 2.70
N VAL A 173 -9.14 -2.39 3.70
CA VAL A 173 -8.50 -2.13 4.97
C VAL A 173 -9.27 -2.90 6.05
N PRO A 174 -8.67 -3.90 6.73
CA PRO A 174 -9.29 -4.50 7.90
C PRO A 174 -9.44 -3.44 9.00
N LEU A 175 -10.62 -3.36 9.62
CA LEU A 175 -10.95 -2.43 10.69
C LEU A 175 -11.42 -3.23 11.90
N HIS A 176 -10.82 -2.97 13.06
CA HIS A 176 -11.12 -3.64 14.31
C HIS A 176 -11.94 -2.71 15.20
N PHE A 177 -13.11 -3.18 15.65
CA PHE A 177 -13.99 -2.50 16.58
C PHE A 177 -14.29 -3.37 17.80
N GLU A 178 -14.75 -2.75 18.88
CA GLU A 178 -15.07 -3.42 20.15
C GLU A 178 -16.02 -4.63 19.98
N ALA A 179 -17.03 -4.53 19.11
CA ALA A 179 -18.03 -5.59 18.92
C ALA A 179 -17.76 -6.49 17.69
N GLY A 180 -16.68 -6.27 16.95
CA GLY A 180 -16.29 -7.12 15.83
C GLY A 180 -15.46 -6.44 14.74
N ASP A 181 -15.04 -7.22 13.76
CA ASP A 181 -14.24 -6.76 12.63
C ASP A 181 -15.12 -6.31 11.45
N MET A 182 -14.64 -5.31 10.71
CA MET A 182 -15.20 -4.89 9.41
C MET A 182 -14.10 -4.75 8.36
N VAL A 183 -14.50 -4.61 7.10
CA VAL A 183 -13.61 -4.25 5.99
C VAL A 183 -14.01 -2.88 5.45
N GLY A 184 -13.10 -1.92 5.58
CA GLY A 184 -13.18 -0.63 4.92
C GLY A 184 -12.68 -0.74 3.48
N ARG A 185 -13.57 -0.58 2.50
CA ARG A 185 -13.22 -0.66 1.08
C ARG A 185 -13.20 0.73 0.45
N VAL A 186 -12.09 1.08 -0.17
CA VAL A 186 -11.87 2.36 -0.86
C VAL A 186 -11.53 2.10 -2.32
N SER A 187 -12.24 2.74 -3.24
CA SER A 187 -11.90 2.72 -4.66
C SER A 187 -11.23 4.03 -5.05
N CYS A 188 -10.02 3.95 -5.59
CA CYS A 188 -9.22 5.11 -5.99
C CYS A 188 -9.13 5.20 -7.51
N HIS A 189 -9.34 6.40 -8.04
CA HIS A 189 -8.96 6.78 -9.39
C HIS A 189 -7.42 6.79 -9.54
N PRO A 190 -6.89 6.67 -10.77
CA PRO A 190 -5.46 6.81 -11.03
C PRO A 190 -4.88 8.19 -10.64
N ASP A 191 -5.73 9.23 -10.61
CA ASP A 191 -5.33 10.58 -10.16
C ASP A 191 -5.29 10.73 -8.64
N GLY A 192 -5.70 9.69 -7.91
CA GLY A 192 -5.72 9.64 -6.45
C GLY A 192 -7.02 10.11 -5.81
N ARG A 193 -8.05 10.52 -6.56
CA ARG A 193 -9.37 10.80 -5.98
C ARG A 193 -10.12 9.53 -5.62
N LEU A 194 -11.01 9.62 -4.65
CA LEU A 194 -11.85 8.49 -4.26
C LEU A 194 -13.11 8.45 -5.13
N ALA A 195 -13.38 7.28 -5.69
CA ALA A 195 -14.58 6.94 -6.46
C ALA A 195 -15.59 6.14 -5.63
N GLY A 196 -15.18 5.62 -4.48
CA GLY A 196 -16.06 4.88 -3.59
C GLY A 196 -15.45 4.66 -2.21
N LEU A 197 -16.32 4.60 -1.21
CA LEU A 197 -16.01 4.30 0.19
C LEU A 197 -17.14 3.42 0.74
N PHE A 198 -16.78 2.26 1.28
CA PHE A 198 -17.75 1.30 1.83
C PHE A 198 -17.22 0.70 3.13
N LEU A 199 -18.15 0.32 4.01
CA LEU A 199 -17.89 -0.52 5.17
C LEU A 199 -18.66 -1.81 5.00
N LEU A 200 -17.93 -2.92 5.00
CA LEU A 200 -18.45 -4.24 4.66
C LEU A 200 -18.27 -5.18 5.83
N ASP A 201 -19.20 -6.12 5.98
CA ASP A 201 -18.97 -7.32 6.79
C ASP A 201 -17.80 -8.12 6.17
N PRO A 202 -16.84 -8.64 6.96
CA PRO A 202 -15.75 -9.47 6.44
C PRO A 202 -16.25 -10.64 5.57
N ALA A 203 -17.39 -11.24 5.91
CA ALA A 203 -17.99 -12.33 5.13
C ALA A 203 -18.50 -11.89 3.75
N ALA A 204 -18.86 -10.62 3.59
CA ALA A 204 -19.34 -10.02 2.34
C ALA A 204 -18.21 -9.38 1.50
N SER A 205 -16.96 -9.43 1.97
CA SER A 205 -15.81 -8.76 1.33
C SER A 205 -15.18 -9.54 0.16
N SER A 206 -15.69 -10.73 -0.17
CA SER A 206 -15.15 -11.63 -1.21
C SER A 206 -15.27 -11.13 -2.64
#